data_AF-A0A816ENI1-F1
#
_entry.id   AF-A0A816ENI1-F1
#
_cell.length_a   1.000
_cell.length_b   1.000
_cell.length_c   1.000
_cell.angle_alpha   90.00
_cell.angle_beta   90.00
_cell.angle_gamma   90.00
#
_symmetry.space_group_name_H-M   'P 1'
#
loop_
_entity.id
_entity.type
_entity.pdbx_description
1 polymer ?
#
loop_
_entity_poly.entity_id
_entity_poly.type
_entity_poly.pdbx_seq_one_letter_code
_entity_poly.pdbx_strand_id
1 'polypeptide(L)'
;MAGCIPLDSMRQSTLECLYNQSCVDAISFQPKIFRPKALNVSLSNFSLNSTIGSLFDGSLFVEIWKNQSSFENYFTACKSQSLSYSYES
;
A
#
# COMPACT_ATOMS: atom_id res chain seq x y z
N MET A 1 26.78 19.42 2.79
CA MET A 1 25.38 19.22 3.25
C MET A 1 24.47 19.32 2.03
N ALA A 2 24.09 18.19 1.42
CA ALA A 2 23.16 18.17 0.26
C ALA A 2 22.45 16.81 0.10
N GLY A 3 22.45 15.96 1.14
CA GLY A 3 22.07 14.56 1.00
C GLY A 3 20.56 14.27 1.02
N CYS A 4 19.76 15.11 1.68
CA CYS A 4 18.33 14.83 1.88
C CYS A 4 17.38 15.86 1.24
N ILE A 5 17.90 16.96 0.68
CA ILE A 5 17.08 18.05 0.10
C ILE A 5 16.06 17.51 -0.92
N PRO A 6 16.43 16.59 -1.84
CA PRO A 6 15.46 16.05 -2.80
C PRO A 6 14.36 15.21 -2.13
N LEU A 7 14.69 14.49 -1.05
CA LEU A 7 13.74 13.66 -0.31
C LEU A 7 12.76 14.51 0.50
N ASP A 8 13.25 15.56 1.17
CA ASP A 8 12.40 16.47 1.93
C ASP A 8 11.46 17.26 1.02
N SER A 9 11.95 17.71 -0.14
CA SER A 9 11.10 18.32 -1.17
C SER A 9 10.09 17.31 -1.73
N MET A 10 10.52 16.09 -2.03
CA MET A 10 9.62 15.04 -2.55
C MET A 10 8.52 14.68 -1.54
N ARG A 11 8.85 14.59 -0.24
CA ARG A 11 7.86 14.31 0.81
C ARG A 11 6.77 15.39 0.89
N GLN A 12 7.09 16.63 0.55
CA GLN A 12 6.13 17.74 0.56
C GLN A 12 5.28 17.80 -0.72
N SER A 13 5.73 17.17 -1.82
CA SER A 13 4.97 17.12 -3.07
C SER A 13 3.68 16.32 -2.94
N THR A 14 2.67 16.74 -3.69
CA THR A 14 1.35 16.10 -3.80
C THR A 14 1.34 15.01 -4.88
N LEU A 15 0.26 14.21 -4.93
CA LEU A 15 0.07 13.15 -5.93
C LEU A 15 -0.46 13.65 -7.28
N GLU A 16 -0.74 14.95 -7.44
CA GLU A 16 -1.37 15.56 -8.62
C GLU A 16 -0.79 15.07 -9.95
N CYS A 17 0.55 15.02 -10.05
CA CYS A 17 1.24 14.57 -11.26
C CYS A 17 0.94 13.10 -11.60
N LEU A 18 0.81 12.23 -10.59
CA LEU A 18 0.61 10.80 -10.80
C LEU A 18 -0.77 10.47 -11.39
N TYR A 19 -1.73 11.40 -11.32
CA TYR A 19 -3.06 11.27 -11.92
C TYR A 19 -3.16 11.89 -13.33
N ASN A 20 -2.08 12.48 -13.85
CA ASN A 20 -2.05 13.10 -15.16
C ASN A 20 -1.03 12.40 -16.07
N GLN A 21 -1.49 11.80 -17.16
CA GLN A 21 -0.63 11.03 -18.06
C GLN A 21 0.51 11.87 -18.65
N SER A 22 0.24 13.11 -19.07
CA SER A 22 1.27 13.99 -19.62
C SER A 22 2.34 14.35 -18.60
N CYS A 23 1.96 14.50 -17.33
CA CYS A 23 2.92 14.73 -16.25
C CYS A 23 3.76 13.47 -15.97
N VAL A 24 3.12 12.31 -15.87
CA VAL A 24 3.79 11.01 -15.70
C VAL A 24 4.78 10.73 -16.83
N ASP A 25 4.41 11.04 -18.08
CA ASP A 25 5.27 10.88 -19.24
C ASP A 25 6.50 11.81 -19.16
N ALA A 26 6.36 13.00 -18.59
CA ALA A 26 7.46 13.96 -18.43
C ALA A 26 8.48 13.54 -17.36
N ILE A 27 8.05 12.85 -16.30
CA ILE A 27 8.93 12.37 -15.23
C ILE A 27 9.44 10.93 -15.46
N SER A 28 8.99 10.27 -16.54
CA SER A 28 9.45 8.94 -16.88
C SER A 28 10.90 8.95 -17.36
N PHE A 29 11.79 8.32 -16.60
CA PHE A 29 13.22 8.27 -16.91
C PHE A 29 13.55 7.41 -18.14
N GLN A 30 12.67 6.44 -18.48
CA GLN A 30 12.86 5.53 -19.62
C GLN A 30 11.54 5.16 -20.32
N PRO A 31 10.90 6.12 -21.03
CA PRO A 31 9.58 5.93 -21.65
C PRO A 31 9.56 4.89 -22.79
N LYS A 32 10.73 4.46 -23.27
CA LYS A 32 10.87 3.39 -24.26
C LYS A 32 10.79 1.99 -23.64
N ILE A 33 11.15 1.84 -22.36
CA ILE A 33 11.21 0.55 -21.65
C ILE A 33 9.98 0.39 -20.76
N PHE A 34 9.62 1.46 -20.05
CA PHE A 34 8.47 1.47 -19.16
C PHE A 34 7.65 2.73 -19.43
N ARG A 35 6.37 2.52 -19.76
CA ARG A 35 5.39 3.60 -19.90
C ARG A 35 4.47 3.56 -18.69
N PRO A 36 4.83 4.24 -17.59
CA PRO A 36 3.96 4.32 -16.45
C PRO A 36 2.62 4.92 -16.89
N LYS A 37 1.53 4.28 -16.50
CA LYS A 37 0.19 4.82 -16.69
C LYS A 37 -0.15 5.69 -15.50
N ALA A 38 -0.79 6.82 -15.74
CA ALA A 38 -1.36 7.63 -14.69
C ALA A 38 -2.37 6.81 -13.87
N LEU A 39 -2.39 7.10 -12.57
CA LEU A 39 -3.35 6.56 -11.63
C LEU A 39 -4.77 7.04 -11.98
N ASN A 40 -5.76 6.24 -11.59
CA ASN A 40 -7.16 6.59 -11.74
C ASN A 40 -7.71 7.06 -10.41
N VAL A 41 -8.13 8.34 -10.35
CA VAL A 41 -8.66 8.95 -9.13
C VAL A 41 -9.89 8.21 -8.59
N SER A 42 -10.70 7.59 -9.45
CA SER A 42 -11.89 6.83 -9.03
C SER A 42 -11.57 5.47 -8.43
N LEU A 43 -10.34 4.97 -8.60
CA LEU A 43 -9.90 3.66 -8.12
C LEU A 43 -8.89 3.75 -6.98
N SER A 44 -8.35 4.93 -6.70
CA SER A 44 -7.39 5.14 -5.63
C SER A 44 -8.10 5.62 -4.36
N ASN A 45 -7.59 5.19 -3.22
CA ASN A 45 -7.98 5.69 -1.91
C ASN A 45 -7.23 6.97 -1.52
N PHE A 46 -6.32 7.45 -2.37
CA PHE A 46 -5.52 8.64 -2.10
C PHE A 46 -5.99 9.83 -2.93
N SER A 47 -6.19 10.96 -2.26
CA SER A 47 -6.52 12.23 -2.91
C SER A 47 -5.34 12.76 -3.73
N LEU A 48 -5.65 13.56 -4.77
CA LEU A 48 -4.65 14.34 -5.52
C LEU A 48 -3.80 15.21 -4.58
N ASN A 49 -4.43 15.78 -3.54
CA ASN A 49 -3.80 16.67 -2.58
C ASN A 49 -3.02 15.94 -1.48
N SER A 50 -3.04 14.60 -1.45
CA SER A 50 -2.25 13.83 -0.50
C SER A 50 -0.77 14.04 -0.80
N THR A 51 0.04 14.26 0.24
CA THR A 51 1.49 14.41 0.07
C THR A 51 2.17 13.06 0.13
N ILE A 52 3.29 12.91 -0.57
CA ILE A 52 4.14 11.71 -0.53
C ILE A 52 4.54 11.37 0.91
N GLY A 53 4.83 12.38 1.73
CA GLY A 53 5.13 12.20 3.15
C GLY A 53 3.97 11.56 3.92
N SER A 54 2.74 12.04 3.73
CA SER A 54 1.56 11.49 4.42
C SER A 54 1.31 10.01 4.09
N LEU A 55 1.64 9.60 2.87
CA LEU A 55 1.53 8.22 2.40
C LEU A 55 2.59 7.33 3.05
N PHE A 56 3.85 7.79 3.10
CA PHE A 56 4.91 7.07 3.78
C PHE A 56 4.59 6.86 5.27
N ASP A 57 4.09 7.89 5.94
CA ASP A 57 3.89 7.86 7.39
C ASP A 57 2.61 7.09 7.79
N GLY A 58 1.57 7.09 6.95
CA GLY A 58 0.25 6.58 7.30
C GLY A 58 -0.18 5.26 6.65
N SER A 59 0.12 5.06 5.36
CA SER A 59 -0.45 3.95 4.57
C SER A 59 0.57 3.12 3.82
N LEU A 60 1.85 3.52 3.82
CA LEU A 60 2.93 2.91 3.04
C LEU A 60 2.57 2.73 1.56
N PHE A 61 1.80 3.69 1.00
CA PHE A 61 1.26 3.64 -0.38
C PHE A 61 0.34 2.45 -0.67
N VAL A 62 -0.12 1.73 0.37
CA VAL A 62 -1.04 0.60 0.17
C VAL A 62 -2.44 1.12 -0.09
N GLU A 63 -2.90 0.93 -1.33
CA GLU A 63 -4.26 1.30 -1.74
C GLU A 63 -5.32 0.53 -0.94
N ILE A 64 -5.25 -0.80 -0.91
CA ILE A 64 -6.25 -1.66 -0.24
C ILE A 64 -5.57 -2.85 0.42
N TRP A 65 -5.82 -3.05 1.71
CA TRP A 65 -5.48 -4.28 2.43
C TRP A 65 -6.52 -5.36 2.14
N LYS A 66 -6.16 -6.38 1.35
CA LYS A 66 -7.02 -7.55 1.15
C LYS A 66 -6.80 -8.55 2.29
N ASN A 67 -7.66 -8.49 3.31
CA ASN A 67 -7.72 -9.50 4.38
C ASN A 67 -8.40 -10.79 3.90
N GLN A 68 -7.84 -11.45 2.89
CA GLN A 68 -8.32 -12.75 2.41
C GLN A 68 -7.65 -13.93 3.12
N SER A 69 -7.03 -13.69 4.28
CA SER A 69 -6.44 -14.74 5.10
C SER A 69 -7.57 -15.58 5.73
N SER A 70 -7.91 -16.71 5.11
CA SER A 70 -8.74 -17.72 5.75
C SER A 70 -7.90 -18.47 6.79
N PHE A 71 -8.18 -18.24 8.06
CA PHE A 71 -7.55 -18.96 9.17
C PHE A 71 -8.25 -20.28 9.49
N GLU A 72 -9.26 -20.70 8.71
CA GLU A 72 -10.01 -21.95 8.92
C GLU A 72 -9.11 -23.17 9.01
N ASN A 73 -8.07 -23.26 8.17
CA ASN A 73 -7.12 -24.37 8.21
C ASN A 73 -6.27 -24.35 9.50
N TYR A 74 -5.87 -23.16 9.95
CA TYR A 74 -5.15 -22.98 11.21
C TYR A 74 -6.04 -23.34 12.41
N PHE A 75 -7.28 -22.82 12.45
CA PHE A 75 -8.25 -23.13 13.49
C PHE A 75 -8.62 -24.61 13.50
N THR A 76 -8.78 -25.25 12.34
CA THR A 76 -9.07 -26.69 12.24
C THR A 76 -7.91 -27.53 12.75
N ALA A 77 -6.67 -27.19 12.37
CA ALA A 77 -5.47 -27.90 12.82
C ALA A 77 -5.19 -27.69 14.31
N CYS A 78 -5.49 -26.50 14.85
CA CYS A 78 -5.21 -26.13 16.23
C CYS A 78 -6.44 -26.21 17.15
N LYS A 79 -7.58 -26.73 16.68
CA LYS A 79 -8.78 -26.87 17.52
C LYS A 79 -8.45 -27.80 18.68
N SER A 80 -8.38 -27.24 19.88
CA SER A 80 -8.12 -28.00 21.10
C SER A 80 -9.14 -29.14 21.20
N GLN A 81 -8.65 -30.38 21.30
CA GLN A 81 -9.47 -31.49 21.74
C GLN A 81 -9.82 -31.20 23.19
N SER A 82 -11.06 -30.79 23.44
CA SER A 82 -11.61 -30.69 24.79
C SER A 82 -11.55 -32.09 25.42
N LEU A 83 -10.58 -32.33 26.29
CA LEU A 83 -10.49 -33.56 27.04
C LEU A 83 -11.59 -33.55 28.11
N SER A 84 -12.57 -34.43 27.93
CA SER A 84 -13.53 -34.78 28.98
C SER A 84 -12.87 -35.81 29.89
N TYR A 85 -12.64 -35.45 31.16
CA TYR A 85 -12.22 -36.39 32.18
C TYR A 85 -13.43 -37.17 32.68
N SER A 86 -13.38 -38.49 32.60
CA SER A 86 -14.30 -39.40 33.28
C SER A 86 -13.57 -40.02 34.47
N TYR A 87 -14.16 -39.91 35.65
CA TYR A 87 -13.68 -40.59 36.86
C TYR A 87 -14.27 -42.00 36.88
N GLU A 88 -13.43 -43.01 37.10
CA GLU A 88 -13.90 -44.36 37.45
C GLU A 88 -13.88 -44.52 38.98
N SER A 89 -15.03 -44.89 39.52
CA SER A 89 -15.31 -45.12 40.94
C SER A 89 -14.90 -46.51 41.40
#